data_AF-A0AAE9A1Z7-F1
#
_entry.id   AF-A0AAE9A1Z7-F1
#
_cell.length_a   1.000
_cell.length_b   1.000
_cell.length_c   1.000
_cell.angle_alpha   90.00
_cell.angle_beta   90.00
_cell.angle_gamma   90.00
#
_symmetry.space_group_name_H-M   'P 1'
#
loop_
_entity.id
_entity.type
_entity.pdbx_description
1 polymer ?
#
loop_
_entity_poly.entity_id
_entity_poly.type
_entity_poly.pdbx_seq_one_letter_code
_entity_poly.pdbx_strand_id
1 'polypeptide(L)'
;MVESAYKGELAEIIEVIESIADPLNTANLFLSFVSIFINILHFIILTSSSMKSSSTNVIMIGIAIVDIFTLTLTVVKHASLVDIENNECVTSNLFWKVYFDMAVWGLQDYFRRCSTWLGLMMAIVRTMIVKNILGNHKDHTTLLVIVMTFAFFIAEAPLGIIYTINAFHHDNAHLM
;
A
#
# COMPACT_ATOMS: atom_id res chain seq x y z
N MET A 1 -11.99 -40.87 1.96
CA MET A 1 -11.19 -40.90 3.20
C MET A 1 -10.06 -39.89 3.19
N VAL A 2 -9.20 -39.84 2.16
CA VAL A 2 -8.14 -38.81 2.05
C VAL A 2 -8.71 -37.40 1.90
N GLU A 3 -9.72 -37.22 1.05
CA GLU A 3 -10.37 -35.92 0.80
C GLU A 3 -11.13 -35.38 2.03
N SER A 4 -11.70 -36.26 2.85
CA SER A 4 -12.38 -35.88 4.09
C SER A 4 -11.40 -35.51 5.21
N ALA A 5 -10.21 -36.12 5.24
CA ALA A 5 -9.15 -35.76 6.19
C ALA A 5 -8.54 -34.39 5.84
N TYR A 6 -8.28 -34.15 4.55
CA TYR A 6 -7.78 -32.87 4.04
C TYR A 6 -8.72 -31.70 4.33
N LYS A 7 -10.04 -31.88 4.13
CA LYS A 7 -11.04 -30.86 4.51
C LYS A 7 -11.06 -30.57 6.01
N GLY A 8 -10.78 -31.57 6.85
CA GLY A 8 -10.70 -31.41 8.30
C GLY A 8 -9.51 -30.56 8.73
N GLU A 9 -8.31 -30.87 8.21
CA GLU A 9 -7.09 -30.07 8.50
C GLU A 9 -7.21 -28.62 7.98
N LEU A 10 -7.83 -28.44 6.81
CA LEU A 10 -8.03 -27.10 6.23
C LEU A 10 -8.98 -26.25 7.10
N ALA A 11 -10.02 -26.85 7.67
CA ALA A 11 -10.98 -26.15 8.52
C ALA A 11 -10.33 -25.66 9.84
N GLU A 12 -9.49 -26.49 10.46
CA GLU A 12 -8.76 -26.12 11.68
C GLU A 12 -7.80 -24.96 11.43
N ILE A 13 -7.12 -24.96 10.28
CA ILE A 13 -6.24 -23.85 9.87
C ILE A 13 -7.04 -22.55 9.65
N ILE A 14 -8.20 -22.63 8.99
CA ILE A 14 -9.06 -21.46 8.75
C ILE A 14 -9.55 -20.87 10.07
N GLU A 15 -9.98 -21.69 11.03
CA GLU A 15 -10.46 -21.23 12.34
C GLU A 15 -9.37 -20.48 13.13
N VAL A 16 -8.13 -20.96 13.09
CA VAL A 16 -6.98 -20.27 13.69
C VAL A 16 -6.69 -18.95 12.98
N ILE A 17 -6.79 -18.92 11.65
CA ILE A 17 -6.58 -17.69 10.87
C ILE A 17 -7.66 -16.65 11.22
N GLU A 18 -8.93 -17.04 11.25
CA GLU A 18 -10.05 -16.16 11.58
C GLU A 18 -9.94 -15.61 13.01
N SER A 19 -9.58 -16.47 13.98
CA SER A 19 -9.36 -16.07 15.38
C SER A 19 -8.33 -14.95 15.55
N ILE A 20 -7.32 -14.90 14.68
CA ILE A 20 -6.27 -13.87 14.69
C ILE A 20 -6.64 -12.69 13.79
N ALA A 21 -7.28 -12.95 12.65
CA ALA A 21 -7.58 -11.95 11.62
C ALA A 21 -8.62 -10.94 12.10
N ASP A 22 -9.69 -11.36 12.75
CA ASP A 22 -10.78 -10.47 13.20
C ASP A 22 -10.34 -9.37 14.18
N PRO A 23 -9.63 -9.68 15.29
CA PRO A 23 -9.15 -8.64 16.20
C PRO A 23 -8.09 -7.75 15.53
N LEU A 24 -7.25 -8.32 14.66
CA LEU A 24 -6.24 -7.57 13.93
C LEU A 24 -6.86 -6.59 12.94
N ASN A 25 -7.90 -7.01 12.22
CA ASN A 25 -8.60 -6.20 11.24
C ASN A 25 -9.33 -5.03 11.92
N THR A 26 -10.00 -5.30 13.05
CA THR A 26 -10.65 -4.28 13.89
C THR A 26 -9.62 -3.27 14.43
N ALA A 27 -8.48 -3.74 14.93
CA ALA A 27 -7.40 -2.88 15.40
C ALA A 27 -6.81 -2.04 14.26
N ASN A 28 -6.61 -2.63 13.08
CA ASN A 28 -6.08 -1.95 11.90
C ASN A 28 -7.03 -0.84 11.41
N LEU A 29 -8.35 -1.07 11.48
CA LEU A 29 -9.35 -0.05 11.17
C LEU A 29 -9.27 1.13 12.15
N PHE A 30 -9.18 0.86 13.46
CA PHE A 30 -9.02 1.91 14.46
C PHE A 30 -7.73 2.73 14.23
N LEU A 31 -6.60 2.04 14.05
CA LEU A 31 -5.31 2.68 13.76
C LEU A 31 -5.33 3.49 12.46
N SER A 32 -6.08 3.05 11.46
CA SER A 32 -6.23 3.77 10.19
C SER A 32 -6.93 5.12 10.39
N PHE A 33 -8.01 5.17 11.18
CA PHE A 33 -8.68 6.44 11.52
C PHE A 33 -7.77 7.40 12.28
N VAL A 34 -7.05 6.90 13.29
CA VAL A 34 -6.07 7.70 14.05
C VAL A 34 -4.98 8.24 13.13
N SER A 35 -4.47 7.41 12.22
CA SER A 35 -3.40 7.78 11.30
C SER A 35 -3.85 8.81 10.26
N ILE A 36 -5.08 8.70 9.74
CA ILE A 36 -5.68 9.73 8.87
C ILE A 36 -5.73 11.07 9.61
N PHE A 37 -6.21 11.08 10.85
CA PHE A 37 -6.31 12.31 11.65
C PHE A 37 -4.94 12.96 11.87
N ILE A 38 -3.93 12.19 12.28
CA ILE A 38 -2.56 12.68 12.50
C ILE A 38 -1.98 13.25 11.20
N ASN A 39 -2.15 12.55 10.07
CA ASN A 39 -1.61 13.00 8.80
C ASN A 39 -2.31 14.26 8.26
N ILE A 40 -3.60 14.46 8.55
CA ILE A 40 -4.31 15.71 8.25
C ILE A 40 -3.71 16.86 9.07
N LEU A 41 -3.47 16.67 10.37
CA LEU A 41 -2.83 17.69 11.21
C LEU A 41 -1.43 18.03 10.71
N HIS A 42 -0.64 17.01 10.37
CA HIS A 42 0.69 17.19 9.77
C HIS A 42 0.60 18.00 8.48
N PHE A 43 -0.32 17.67 7.58
CA PHE A 43 -0.55 18.41 6.35
C PHE A 43 -0.90 19.89 6.60
N ILE A 44 -1.83 20.18 7.53
CA ILE A 44 -2.25 21.54 7.86
C ILE A 44 -1.08 22.37 8.40
N ILE A 45 -0.33 21.81 9.35
CA ILE A 45 0.79 22.50 10.01
C ILE A 45 1.90 22.80 9.01
N LEU A 46 2.29 21.82 8.18
CA LEU A 46 3.37 22.02 7.20
C LEU A 46 2.97 22.88 6.01
N THR A 47 1.69 22.96 5.67
CA THR A 47 1.20 23.84 4.59
C THR A 47 1.17 25.32 5.00
N SER A 48 1.54 25.67 6.23
CA SER A 48 1.72 27.06 6.63
C SER A 48 2.80 27.76 5.79
N SER A 49 2.54 29.02 5.40
CA SER A 49 3.39 29.79 4.47
C SER A 49 4.86 29.87 4.93
N SER A 50 5.08 29.92 6.24
CA SER A 50 6.41 30.06 6.86
C SER A 50 7.30 28.82 6.74
N MET A 51 6.74 27.63 6.48
CA MET A 51 7.48 26.35 6.53
C MET A 51 7.77 25.74 5.15
N LYS A 52 7.18 26.22 4.05
CA LYS A 52 7.34 25.60 2.71
C LYS A 52 8.70 25.84 2.04
N SER A 53 9.57 26.68 2.61
CA SER A 53 10.84 27.07 1.98
C SER A 53 11.87 25.94 1.90
N SER A 54 11.73 24.88 2.70
CA SER A 54 12.61 23.72 2.68
C SER A 54 12.06 22.58 1.83
N SER A 55 12.91 22.00 0.98
CA SER A 55 12.58 20.79 0.19
C SER A 55 12.16 19.61 1.06
N THR A 56 12.68 19.51 2.29
CA THR A 56 12.30 18.45 3.26
C THR A 56 10.83 18.60 3.66
N ASN A 57 10.35 19.83 3.83
CA ASN A 57 8.97 20.10 4.24
C ASN A 57 7.99 19.83 3.10
N VAL A 58 8.39 20.09 1.85
CA VAL A 58 7.61 19.70 0.66
C VAL A 58 7.49 18.16 0.54
N ILE A 59 8.58 17.43 0.77
CA ILE A 59 8.56 15.95 0.76
C ILE A 59 7.67 15.41 1.91
N MET A 60 7.75 16.00 3.11
CA MET A 60 6.91 15.63 4.25
C MET A 60 5.41 15.85 3.98
N ILE A 61 5.04 16.92 3.26
CA ILE A 61 3.66 17.13 2.80
C ILE A 61 3.24 16.01 1.83
N GLY A 62 4.12 15.64 0.89
CA GLY A 62 3.87 14.55 -0.05
C GLY A 62 3.59 13.22 0.65
N ILE A 63 4.39 12.86 1.66
CA ILE A 63 4.19 11.65 2.47
C ILE A 63 2.84 11.69 3.19
N ALA A 64 2.51 12.81 3.84
CA ALA A 64 1.24 12.95 4.56
C ALA A 64 0.02 12.75 3.65
N ILE A 65 0.06 13.29 2.42
CA ILE A 65 -1.01 13.11 1.42
C ILE A 65 -1.12 11.64 1.02
N VAL A 66 0.00 11.01 0.66
CA VAL A 66 0.04 9.62 0.19
C VAL A 66 -0.43 8.66 1.29
N ASP A 67 -0.07 8.92 2.55
CA ASP A 67 -0.53 8.13 3.68
C ASP A 67 -2.04 8.31 3.92
N ILE A 68 -2.59 9.54 3.83
CA ILE A 68 -4.05 9.78 3.90
C ILE A 68 -4.77 8.95 2.83
N PHE A 69 -4.30 8.98 1.58
CA PHE A 69 -4.89 8.18 0.50
C PHE A 69 -4.80 6.68 0.78
N THR A 70 -3.63 6.19 1.17
CA THR A 70 -3.40 4.77 1.47
C THR A 70 -4.33 4.26 2.58
N LEU A 71 -4.43 5.02 3.67
CA LEU A 71 -5.24 4.65 4.83
C LEU A 71 -6.74 4.78 4.53
N THR A 72 -7.14 5.75 3.71
CA THR A 72 -8.52 5.85 3.21
C THR A 72 -8.89 4.62 2.39
N LEU A 73 -8.00 4.15 1.51
CA LEU A 73 -8.21 2.92 0.74
C LEU A 73 -8.26 1.68 1.65
N THR A 74 -7.48 1.62 2.74
CA THR A 74 -7.61 0.56 3.76
C THR A 74 -9.01 0.52 4.36
N VAL A 75 -9.58 1.68 4.71
CA VAL A 75 -10.94 1.78 5.27
C VAL A 75 -11.98 1.34 4.23
N VAL A 76 -11.83 1.75 2.97
CA VAL A 76 -12.71 1.32 1.86
C VAL A 76 -12.66 -0.20 1.66
N LYS A 77 -11.47 -0.82 1.73
CA LYS A 77 -11.34 -2.28 1.67
C LYS A 77 -12.08 -2.95 2.82
N HIS A 78 -11.86 -2.49 4.05
CA HIS A 78 -12.53 -3.06 5.21
C HIS A 78 -14.06 -2.88 5.16
N ALA A 79 -14.56 -1.77 4.61
CA ALA A 79 -16.00 -1.57 4.39
C ALA A 79 -16.57 -2.43 3.25
N SER A 80 -15.77 -2.72 2.21
CA SER A 80 -16.21 -3.46 1.02
C SER A 80 -16.06 -4.98 1.14
N LEU A 81 -15.12 -5.43 1.98
CA LEU A 81 -14.84 -6.84 2.30
C LEU A 81 -15.75 -7.40 3.40
N VAL A 82 -16.45 -6.55 4.16
CA VAL A 82 -17.52 -6.97 5.07
C VAL A 82 -18.78 -7.20 4.22
N ASP A 83 -18.76 -8.24 3.38
CA ASP A 83 -20.00 -8.81 2.84
C ASP A 83 -20.66 -9.62 3.96
N ILE A 84 -21.65 -9.00 4.62
CA ILE A 84 -22.50 -9.62 5.65
C ILE A 84 -23.30 -10.82 5.09
N GLU A 85 -23.33 -11.02 3.77
CA GLU A 85 -24.32 -11.88 3.10
C GLU A 85 -23.76 -13.21 2.56
N ASN A 86 -22.44 -13.44 2.46
CA ASN A 86 -21.94 -14.70 1.89
C ASN A 86 -20.51 -15.08 2.35
N ASN A 87 -20.39 -16.05 3.28
CA ASN A 87 -19.13 -16.42 3.95
C ASN A 87 -18.19 -17.34 3.14
N GLU A 88 -18.52 -17.72 1.91
CA GLU A 88 -17.77 -18.78 1.22
C GLU A 88 -16.84 -18.29 0.09
N CYS A 89 -16.90 -17.01 -0.29
CA CYS A 89 -16.00 -16.43 -1.28
C CYS A 89 -15.70 -14.96 -0.98
N VAL A 90 -14.42 -14.61 -0.78
CA VAL A 90 -13.91 -13.21 -0.65
C VAL A 90 -14.15 -12.37 -1.93
N THR A 91 -14.65 -12.99 -3.00
CA THR A 91 -14.96 -12.37 -4.28
C THR A 91 -16.47 -12.36 -4.50
N SER A 92 -17.06 -11.17 -4.53
CA SER A 92 -18.49 -11.00 -4.83
C SER A 92 -18.81 -11.39 -6.28
N ASN A 93 -19.97 -12.01 -6.52
CA ASN A 93 -20.42 -12.52 -7.83
C ASN A 93 -20.63 -11.44 -8.92
N LEU A 94 -20.43 -10.14 -8.60
CA LEU A 94 -20.71 -9.02 -9.50
C LEU A 94 -19.41 -8.48 -10.12
N PHE A 95 -19.33 -8.47 -11.45
CA PHE A 95 -18.14 -8.05 -12.21
C PHE A 95 -17.59 -6.67 -11.80
N TRP A 96 -18.48 -5.69 -11.58
CA TRP A 96 -18.09 -4.35 -11.14
C TRP A 96 -17.40 -4.31 -9.78
N LYS A 97 -17.78 -5.18 -8.83
CA LYS A 97 -17.19 -5.23 -7.49
C LYS A 97 -15.79 -5.84 -7.52
N VAL A 98 -15.55 -6.83 -8.38
CA VAL A 98 -14.22 -7.42 -8.61
C VAL A 98 -13.26 -6.37 -9.21
N TYR A 99 -13.69 -5.64 -10.23
CA TYR A 99 -12.86 -4.59 -10.84
C TYR A 99 -12.56 -3.45 -9.86
N PHE A 100 -13.55 -3.04 -9.06
CA PHE A 100 -13.37 -2.02 -8.03
C PHE A 100 -12.38 -2.49 -6.95
N ASP A 101 -12.52 -3.73 -6.46
CA ASP A 101 -11.57 -4.29 -5.49
C ASP A 101 -10.16 -4.31 -6.08
N MET A 102 -9.96 -4.87 -7.27
CA MET A 102 -8.67 -4.90 -7.96
C MET A 102 -8.05 -3.50 -8.11
N ALA A 103 -8.86 -2.50 -8.47
CA ALA A 103 -8.42 -1.11 -8.57
C ALA A 103 -8.00 -0.53 -7.21
N VAL A 104 -8.77 -0.78 -6.15
CA VAL A 104 -8.45 -0.33 -4.79
C VAL A 104 -7.17 -1.00 -4.28
N TRP A 105 -6.97 -2.29 -4.55
CA TRP A 105 -5.73 -3.00 -4.21
C TRP A 105 -4.52 -2.46 -4.95
N GLY A 106 -4.62 -2.28 -6.27
CA GLY A 106 -3.53 -1.73 -7.07
C GLY A 106 -3.18 -0.30 -6.66
N LEU A 107 -4.19 0.54 -6.44
CA LEU A 107 -3.99 1.94 -6.06
C LEU A 107 -3.35 2.07 -4.68
N GLN A 108 -3.76 1.25 -3.72
CA GLN A 108 -3.17 1.25 -2.37
C GLN A 108 -1.70 0.82 -2.38
N ASP A 109 -1.37 -0.21 -3.17
CA ASP A 109 0.00 -0.69 -3.30
C ASP A 109 0.89 0.36 -3.96
N TYR A 110 0.40 1.01 -5.02
CA TYR A 110 1.10 2.12 -5.66
C TYR A 110 1.40 3.26 -4.68
N PHE A 111 0.38 3.73 -3.94
CA PHE A 111 0.58 4.79 -2.95
C PHE A 111 1.54 4.40 -1.83
N ARG A 112 1.45 3.19 -1.27
CA ARG A 112 2.43 2.72 -0.25
C ARG A 112 3.86 2.80 -0.76
N ARG A 113 4.08 2.37 -2.00
CA ARG A 113 5.41 2.40 -2.62
C ARG A 113 5.88 3.84 -2.82
N CYS A 114 5.01 4.73 -3.32
CA CYS A 114 5.34 6.17 -3.41
C CYS A 114 5.75 6.76 -2.06
N SER A 115 5.07 6.42 -0.96
CA SER A 115 5.42 6.91 0.39
C SER A 115 6.84 6.50 0.80
N THR A 116 7.22 5.23 0.58
CA THR A 116 8.58 4.75 0.88
C THR A 116 9.65 5.46 0.06
N TRP A 117 9.37 5.74 -1.21
CA TRP A 117 10.30 6.46 -2.09
C TRP A 117 10.48 7.92 -1.68
N LEU A 118 9.40 8.60 -1.30
CA LEU A 118 9.47 9.95 -0.74
C LEU A 118 10.25 9.97 0.58
N GLY A 119 10.07 8.97 1.43
CA GLY A 119 10.84 8.78 2.66
C GLY A 119 12.34 8.64 2.40
N LEU A 120 12.71 7.83 1.39
CA LEU A 120 14.11 7.70 0.98
C LEU A 120 14.68 9.02 0.46
N MET A 121 13.92 9.74 -0.37
CA MET A 121 14.33 11.07 -0.85
C MET A 121 14.54 12.04 0.32
N MET A 122 13.71 11.99 1.36
CA MET A 122 13.91 12.79 2.57
C MET A 122 15.23 12.45 3.26
N ALA A 123 15.55 11.16 3.42
CA ALA A 123 16.81 10.72 4.02
C ALA A 123 18.01 11.20 3.20
N ILE A 124 17.93 11.10 1.86
CA ILE A 124 18.95 11.61 0.94
C ILE A 124 19.15 13.11 1.13
N VAL A 125 18.08 13.92 1.09
CA VAL A 125 18.17 15.38 1.28
C VAL A 125 18.83 15.72 2.62
N ARG A 126 18.47 15.03 3.71
CA ARG A 126 19.11 15.23 5.01
C ARG A 126 20.60 14.89 4.99
N THR A 127 20.98 13.77 4.39
CA THR A 127 22.41 13.40 4.27
C THR A 127 23.19 14.39 3.42
N MET A 128 22.61 14.92 2.34
CA MET A 128 23.22 15.96 1.51
C MET A 128 23.48 17.23 2.31
N ILE A 129 22.50 17.70 3.08
CA ILE A 129 22.66 18.90 3.92
C ILE A 129 23.82 18.71 4.91
N VAL A 130 23.87 17.56 5.61
CA VAL A 130 24.94 17.27 6.58
C VAL A 130 26.31 17.15 5.91
N LYS A 131 26.40 16.46 4.77
CA LYS A 131 27.65 16.32 4.00
C LYS A 131 28.15 17.65 3.45
N ASN A 132 27.22 18.52 3.01
CA ASN A 132 27.55 19.85 2.54
C ASN A 132 28.12 20.71 3.67
N ILE A 133 27.55 20.64 4.88
CA ILE A 133 28.09 21.30 6.08
C ILE A 133 29.48 20.76 6.44
N LEU A 134 29.70 19.45 6.28
CA LEU A 134 30.98 18.79 6.59
C LEU A 134 32.05 18.95 5.48
N GLY A 135 31.72 19.57 4.34
CA GLY A 135 32.66 19.77 3.22
C GLY A 135 33.02 18.48 2.46
N ASN A 136 32.26 17.39 2.63
CA ASN A 136 32.56 16.10 1.98
C ASN A 136 31.80 15.95 0.65
N HIS A 137 32.41 16.45 -0.43
CA HIS A 137 31.81 16.54 -1.77
C HIS A 137 31.99 15.26 -2.60
N LYS A 138 31.62 14.10 -2.04
CA LYS A 138 31.54 12.85 -2.81
C LYS A 138 30.06 12.53 -3.09
N ASP A 139 29.59 13.01 -4.23
CA ASP A 139 28.19 12.97 -4.66
C ASP A 139 27.87 11.67 -5.41
N HIS A 140 27.60 10.61 -4.65
CA HIS A 140 26.99 9.38 -5.14
C HIS A 140 25.44 9.43 -5.14
N THR A 141 24.87 10.61 -4.95
CA THR A 141 23.42 10.80 -4.80
C THR A 141 22.65 10.45 -6.06
N THR A 142 23.15 10.91 -7.22
CA THR A 142 22.54 10.60 -8.52
C THR A 142 22.57 9.10 -8.81
N LEU A 143 23.68 8.43 -8.45
CA LEU A 143 23.78 6.97 -8.56
C LEU A 143 22.74 6.28 -7.68
N LEU A 144 22.53 6.78 -6.46
CA LEU A 144 21.53 6.22 -5.55
C LEU A 144 20.12 6.43 -6.12
N VAL A 145 19.77 7.62 -6.61
CA VAL A 145 18.48 7.88 -7.27
C VAL A 145 18.29 6.95 -8.49
N ILE A 146 19.33 6.77 -9.32
CA ILE A 146 19.28 5.87 -10.48
C ILE A 146 19.05 4.41 -10.05
N VAL A 147 19.83 3.91 -9.09
CA VAL A 147 19.68 2.53 -8.56
C VAL A 147 18.27 2.31 -8.02
N MET A 148 17.73 3.31 -7.33
CA MET A 148 16.38 3.30 -6.77
C MET A 148 15.30 3.27 -7.86
N THR A 149 15.44 4.07 -8.92
CA THR A 149 14.54 4.01 -10.08
C THR A 149 14.58 2.66 -10.77
N PHE A 150 15.77 2.07 -10.99
CA PHE A 150 15.88 0.74 -11.56
C PHE A 150 15.28 -0.35 -10.67
N ALA A 151 15.49 -0.28 -9.36
CA ALA A 151 14.89 -1.20 -8.40
C ALA A 151 13.34 -1.14 -8.44
N PHE A 152 12.77 0.06 -8.60
CA PHE A 152 11.32 0.22 -8.79
C PHE A 152 10.82 -0.52 -10.03
N PHE A 153 11.43 -0.30 -11.20
CA PHE A 153 11.01 -1.01 -12.42
C PHE A 153 11.12 -2.53 -12.30
N ILE A 154 12.18 -3.03 -11.67
CA ILE A 154 12.38 -4.47 -11.45
C ILE A 154 11.34 -5.03 -10.46
N ALA A 155 10.93 -4.26 -9.46
CA ALA A 155 9.90 -4.67 -8.50
C ALA A 155 8.48 -4.64 -9.08
N GLU A 156 8.15 -3.67 -9.95
CA GLU A 156 6.82 -3.50 -10.53
C GLU A 156 6.55 -4.40 -11.74
N ALA A 157 7.55 -4.62 -12.60
CA ALA A 157 7.37 -5.38 -13.83
C ALA A 157 6.78 -6.78 -13.61
N PRO A 158 7.21 -7.58 -12.61
CA PRO A 158 6.64 -8.91 -12.35
C PRO A 158 5.17 -8.84 -11.93
N LEU A 159 4.80 -7.89 -11.07
CA LEU A 159 3.43 -7.72 -10.60
C LEU A 159 2.49 -7.31 -11.74
N GLY A 160 2.90 -6.35 -12.57
CA GLY A 160 2.14 -5.96 -13.76
C GLY A 160 1.94 -7.12 -14.74
N ILE A 161 2.95 -7.98 -14.91
CA ILE A 161 2.86 -9.19 -15.75
C ILE A 161 1.90 -10.21 -15.14
N ILE A 162 1.97 -10.47 -13.83
CA ILE A 162 1.07 -11.42 -13.16
C ILE A 162 -0.39 -10.99 -13.27
N TYR A 163 -0.68 -9.69 -13.07
CA TYR A 163 -2.05 -9.18 -13.18
C TYR A 163 -2.61 -9.28 -14.60
N THR A 164 -1.81 -9.01 -15.62
CA THR A 164 -2.26 -9.15 -17.02
C THR A 164 -2.51 -10.60 -17.39
N ILE A 165 -1.63 -11.53 -16.98
CA ILE A 165 -1.82 -12.97 -17.20
C ILE A 165 -3.10 -13.47 -16.51
N ASN A 166 -3.34 -13.08 -15.26
CA ASN A 166 -4.56 -13.47 -14.55
C ASN A 166 -5.82 -12.92 -15.21
N ALA A 167 -5.80 -11.68 -15.70
CA ALA A 167 -6.92 -11.10 -16.44
C ALA A 167 -7.21 -11.88 -17.75
N PHE A 168 -6.16 -12.20 -18.52
CA PHE A 168 -6.31 -13.01 -19.74
C PHE A 168 -6.84 -14.41 -19.46
N HIS A 169 -6.41 -15.04 -18.35
CA HIS A 169 -6.90 -16.37 -17.99
C HIS A 169 -8.39 -16.34 -17.60
N HIS A 170 -8.84 -15.26 -16.94
CA HIS A 170 -10.23 -15.11 -16.51
C HIS A 170 -11.20 -14.83 -17.68
N ASP A 171 -10.75 -14.08 -18.69
CA ASP A 171 -11.53 -13.87 -19.94
C ASP A 171 -11.67 -15.16 -20.75
N ASN A 172 -10.63 -15.99 -20.81
CA ASN A 172 -10.67 -17.27 -21.53
C ASN A 172 -11.56 -18.32 -20.85
N ALA A 173 -11.72 -18.26 -19.52
CA ALA A 173 -12.58 -19.18 -18.76
C ALA A 173 -14.08 -18.89 -18.95
N HIS A 174 -14.47 -17.69 -19.39
CA HIS A 174 -15.85 -17.33 -19.71
C HIS A 174 -16.27 -17.71 -21.15
N LEU A 175 -15.33 -18.14 -21.98
CA LEU A 175 -15.54 -18.51 -23.40
C LEU A 175 -15.56 -20.03 -23.64
N MET A 176 -15.43 -20.86 -22.60
CA MET A 176 -15.64 -22.33 -22.61
C MET A 176 -16.84 -22.70 -21.76
#